data_AF-A0A318STY9-F1
#
_entry.id   AF-A0A318STY9-F1
#
_cell.length_a   1.000
_cell.length_b   1.000
_cell.length_c   1.000
_cell.angle_alpha   90.00
_cell.angle_beta   90.00
_cell.angle_gamma   90.00
#
_symmetry.space_group_name_H-M   'P 1'
#
loop_
_entity.id
_entity.type
_entity.pdbx_description
1 polymer ?
#
loop_
_entity_poly.entity_id
_entity_poly.type
_entity_poly.pdbx_seq_one_letter_code
_entity_poly.pdbx_strand_id
1 'polypeptide(L)'
;MTLLQLASLLIVLSGAFGALNYFFLKLPQSIGILVVTLAASIAVFVLDLAFPGLGLVDAAKEAVEELEFSDALLEGMLGFLLFAGALHVSLDDLKQEAAIVLLMATLGVALSTAVVGFGMSFLTPLPLLVALVFGALISPTDPVAVLGILRSANIRKSLETKIAGESLFNDGVGYVAWLILVAFAFPGADSHAAPGLLGIGELFLREAVGGAVLGAVLGWGTFQVMKRIDDYSLEVLLTLGLAFGGYELAIALEVSGPIQAVVSGLFIGHVGMRDGMSEITREYVDGFWSLVDEILNAVLFLMIGFEVFAVDFDPHWIWIVALGLGLALLGRFIAVLVPVVLLRPFARQERDVVPMMTWGGIKGGISIALALALPESEWKDMILAVTFTVVVFSVLVQGLTVARFARRLKQRWG
;
A
#
# COMPACT_ATOMS: atom_id res chain seq x y z
N MET A 1 -11.72 -23.41 4.04
CA MET A 1 -13.03 -22.84 4.47
C MET A 1 -13.80 -22.28 3.27
N THR A 2 -15.11 -21.98 3.35
CA THR A 2 -15.77 -21.18 2.28
C THR A 2 -15.37 -19.70 2.37
N LEU A 3 -15.36 -18.97 1.24
CA LEU A 3 -15.03 -17.53 1.21
C LEU A 3 -15.84 -16.72 2.23
N LEU A 4 -17.13 -17.03 2.41
CA LEU A 4 -18.00 -16.36 3.38
C LEU A 4 -17.57 -16.62 4.83
N GLN A 5 -17.20 -17.86 5.17
CA GLN A 5 -16.72 -18.19 6.51
C GLN A 5 -15.43 -17.45 6.84
N LEU A 6 -14.55 -17.37 5.85
CA LEU A 6 -13.25 -16.74 5.97
C LEU A 6 -13.37 -15.22 6.11
N ALA A 7 -14.16 -14.58 5.25
CA ALA A 7 -14.49 -13.15 5.38
C ALA A 7 -15.17 -12.84 6.72
N SER A 8 -16.10 -13.69 7.16
CA SER A 8 -16.74 -13.54 8.47
C SER A 8 -15.73 -13.65 9.62
N LEU A 9 -14.79 -14.59 9.55
CA LEU A 9 -13.76 -14.78 10.57
C LEU A 9 -12.87 -13.54 10.65
N LEU A 10 -12.38 -13.04 9.51
CA LEU A 10 -11.56 -11.83 9.44
C LEU A 10 -12.27 -10.63 10.05
N ILE A 11 -13.54 -10.38 9.69
CA ILE A 11 -14.31 -9.25 10.24
C ILE A 11 -14.50 -9.39 11.76
N VAL A 12 -14.86 -10.59 12.24
CA VAL A 12 -15.07 -10.84 13.68
C VAL A 12 -13.75 -10.65 14.45
N LEU A 13 -12.64 -11.17 13.95
CA LEU A 13 -11.33 -11.03 14.58
C LEU A 13 -10.84 -9.58 14.53
N SER A 14 -11.00 -8.86 13.42
CA SER A 14 -10.65 -7.45 13.32
C SER A 14 -11.44 -6.61 14.32
N GLY A 15 -12.73 -6.89 14.50
CA GLY A 15 -13.56 -6.25 15.53
C GLY A 15 -13.11 -6.58 16.95
N ALA A 16 -12.83 -7.85 17.24
CA ALA A 16 -12.36 -8.29 18.56
C ALA A 16 -10.99 -7.69 18.91
N PHE A 17 -10.03 -7.72 17.98
CA PHE A 17 -8.68 -7.19 18.21
C PHE A 17 -8.67 -5.67 18.22
N GLY A 18 -9.53 -5.03 17.41
CA GLY A 18 -9.80 -3.60 17.51
C GLY A 18 -10.33 -3.19 18.88
N ALA A 19 -11.25 -3.97 19.45
CA ALA A 19 -11.77 -3.75 20.80
C ALA A 19 -10.67 -3.93 21.88
N LEU A 20 -9.84 -4.96 21.76
CA LEU A 20 -8.68 -5.15 22.65
C LEU A 20 -7.72 -3.95 22.58
N ASN A 21 -7.40 -3.47 21.38
CA ASN A 21 -6.61 -2.26 21.22
C ASN A 21 -7.28 -1.05 21.89
N TYR A 22 -8.59 -0.85 21.68
CA TYR A 22 -9.34 0.26 22.27
C TYR A 22 -9.30 0.25 23.80
N PHE A 23 -9.51 -0.90 24.44
CA PHE A 23 -9.55 -1.01 25.89
C PHE A 23 -8.17 -0.97 26.55
N PHE A 24 -7.15 -1.60 25.94
CA PHE A 24 -5.87 -1.85 26.62
C PHE A 24 -4.69 -1.05 26.06
N LEU A 25 -4.54 -0.96 24.74
CA LEU A 25 -3.32 -0.43 24.11
C LEU A 25 -3.43 1.06 23.73
N LYS A 26 -4.62 1.50 23.31
CA LYS A 26 -4.92 2.87 22.84
C LYS A 26 -3.96 3.35 21.75
N LEU A 27 -3.53 2.42 20.89
CA LEU A 27 -2.72 2.71 19.72
C LEU A 27 -3.63 3.09 18.54
N PRO A 28 -3.08 3.74 17.50
CA PRO A 28 -3.77 3.92 16.22
C PRO A 28 -4.32 2.57 15.74
N GLN A 29 -5.57 2.55 15.26
CA GLN A 29 -6.35 1.32 15.07
C GLN A 29 -5.59 0.23 14.30
N SER A 30 -5.08 0.53 13.10
CA SER A 30 -4.36 -0.44 12.26
C SER A 30 -3.09 -0.99 12.94
N ILE A 31 -2.29 -0.10 13.57
CA ILE A 31 -1.09 -0.50 14.31
C ILE A 31 -1.46 -1.36 15.53
N GLY A 32 -2.50 -0.95 16.25
CA GLY A 32 -2.99 -1.66 17.43
C GLY A 32 -3.48 -3.06 17.10
N ILE A 33 -4.22 -3.22 16.00
CA ILE A 33 -4.65 -4.54 15.51
C ILE A 33 -3.42 -5.40 15.18
N LEU A 34 -2.46 -4.89 14.42
CA LEU A 34 -1.23 -5.64 14.11
C LEU A 34 -0.49 -6.09 15.39
N VAL A 35 -0.35 -5.20 16.38
CA VAL A 35 0.29 -5.55 17.66
C VAL A 35 -0.46 -6.66 18.39
N VAL A 36 -1.79 -6.57 18.46
CA VAL A 36 -2.62 -7.60 19.09
C VAL A 36 -2.51 -8.92 18.33
N THR A 37 -2.55 -8.89 17.00
CA THR A 37 -2.41 -10.10 16.18
C THR A 37 -1.05 -10.74 16.37
N LEU A 38 0.05 -9.98 16.28
CA LEU A 38 1.39 -10.53 16.48
C LEU A 38 1.57 -11.10 17.89
N ALA A 39 1.02 -10.44 18.91
CA ALA A 39 1.03 -10.97 20.28
C ALA A 39 0.23 -12.28 20.40
N ALA A 40 -0.93 -12.37 19.74
CA ALA A 40 -1.72 -13.60 19.67
C ALA A 40 -0.97 -14.70 18.92
N SER A 41 -0.33 -14.39 17.79
CA SER A 41 0.46 -15.35 17.02
C SER A 41 1.64 -15.89 17.83
N ILE A 42 2.37 -15.02 18.54
CA ILE A 42 3.45 -15.43 19.46
C ILE A 42 2.90 -16.33 20.59
N ALA A 43 1.74 -16.00 21.15
CA ALA A 43 1.11 -16.83 22.17
C ALA A 43 0.77 -18.24 21.63
N VAL A 44 0.30 -18.34 20.39
CA VAL A 44 0.05 -19.63 19.72
C VAL A 44 1.36 -20.42 19.58
N PHE A 45 2.45 -19.80 19.08
CA PHE A 45 3.76 -20.46 19.00
C PHE A 45 4.24 -20.98 20.37
N VAL A 46 4.12 -20.16 21.42
CA VAL A 46 4.55 -20.55 22.78
C VAL A 46 3.70 -21.69 23.34
N LEU A 47 2.38 -21.68 23.09
CA LEU A 47 1.48 -22.74 23.51
C LEU A 47 1.76 -24.06 22.79
N ASP A 48 2.05 -24.00 21.49
CA ASP A 48 2.38 -25.19 20.70
C ASP A 48 3.73 -25.80 21.14
N LEU A 49 4.73 -24.96 21.47
CA LEU A 49 5.97 -25.42 22.09
C LEU A 49 5.76 -26.09 23.46
N ALA A 50 4.82 -25.58 24.25
CA ALA A 50 4.47 -26.15 25.55
C ALA A 50 3.64 -27.44 25.43
N PHE A 51 2.80 -27.54 24.40
CA PHE A 51 1.89 -28.66 24.15
C PHE A 51 1.90 -29.09 22.67
N PRO A 52 2.97 -29.75 22.20
CA PRO A 52 3.15 -30.05 20.77
C PRO A 52 2.09 -30.98 20.17
N GLY A 53 1.33 -31.69 21.01
CA GLY A 53 0.24 -32.57 20.57
C GLY A 53 -1.00 -31.83 20.07
N LEU A 54 -1.07 -30.50 20.19
CA LEU A 54 -2.21 -29.70 19.74
C LEU A 54 -2.10 -29.27 18.26
N GLY A 55 -0.90 -29.21 17.69
CA GLY A 55 -0.68 -28.82 16.29
C GLY A 55 -1.23 -27.44 15.95
N LEU A 56 -1.16 -26.49 16.89
CA LEU A 56 -1.82 -25.19 16.76
C LEU A 56 -1.16 -24.32 15.69
N VAL A 57 0.17 -24.43 15.56
CA VAL A 57 0.94 -23.69 14.55
C VAL A 57 0.63 -24.25 13.15
N ASP A 58 0.58 -25.57 12.99
CA ASP A 58 0.23 -26.20 11.72
C ASP A 58 -1.19 -25.83 11.28
N ALA A 59 -2.14 -25.88 12.20
CA ALA A 59 -3.52 -25.45 11.92
C ALA A 59 -3.62 -23.95 11.59
N ALA A 60 -2.83 -23.10 12.24
CA ALA A 60 -2.78 -21.67 11.93
C ALA A 60 -2.14 -21.41 10.57
N LYS A 61 -1.08 -22.16 10.21
CA LYS A 61 -0.43 -22.06 8.91
C LYS A 61 -1.36 -22.49 7.78
N GLU A 62 -2.06 -23.62 7.93
CA GLU A 62 -3.05 -24.08 6.97
C GLU A 62 -4.17 -23.04 6.79
N ALA A 63 -4.64 -22.42 7.87
CA ALA A 63 -5.64 -21.35 7.79
C ALA A 63 -5.13 -20.09 7.06
N VAL A 64 -3.84 -19.76 7.16
CA VAL A 64 -3.22 -18.64 6.44
C VAL A 64 -3.02 -18.95 4.96
N GLU A 65 -2.62 -20.18 4.63
CA GLU A 65 -2.52 -20.62 3.25
C GLU A 65 -3.90 -20.63 2.57
N GLU A 66 -4.96 -21.06 3.28
CA GLU A 66 -6.35 -20.99 2.80
C GLU A 66 -6.86 -19.54 2.60
N LEU A 67 -6.25 -18.54 3.23
CA LEU A 67 -6.64 -17.14 3.08
C LEU A 67 -6.29 -16.57 1.70
N GLU A 68 -5.39 -17.21 0.94
CA GLU A 68 -4.85 -16.71 -0.33
C GLU A 68 -4.60 -15.20 -0.25
N PHE A 69 -3.79 -14.79 0.74
CA PHE A 69 -3.61 -13.37 1.13
C PHE A 69 -3.37 -12.45 -0.07
N SER A 70 -2.55 -12.92 -1.02
CA SER A 70 -2.20 -12.14 -2.20
C SER A 70 -3.42 -11.80 -3.04
N ASP A 71 -4.26 -12.78 -3.34
CA ASP A 71 -5.45 -12.61 -4.18
C ASP A 71 -6.52 -11.80 -3.44
N ALA A 72 -6.74 -12.12 -2.16
CA ALA A 72 -7.64 -11.36 -1.30
C ALA A 72 -7.27 -9.86 -1.23
N LEU A 73 -5.97 -9.53 -1.17
CA LEU A 73 -5.52 -8.14 -1.19
C LEU A 73 -5.54 -7.53 -2.59
N LEU A 74 -4.85 -8.12 -3.57
CA LEU A 74 -4.61 -7.52 -4.89
C LEU A 74 -5.86 -7.48 -5.77
N GLU A 75 -6.70 -8.51 -5.72
CA GLU A 75 -7.93 -8.59 -6.51
C GLU A 75 -9.14 -8.10 -5.70
N GLY A 76 -9.19 -8.44 -4.41
CA GLY A 76 -10.35 -8.14 -3.55
C GLY A 76 -10.37 -6.74 -2.94
N MET A 77 -9.26 -6.30 -2.33
CA MET A 77 -9.25 -5.11 -1.45
C MET A 77 -8.53 -3.90 -2.04
N LEU A 78 -7.53 -4.10 -2.89
CA LEU A 78 -6.63 -3.05 -3.37
C LEU A 78 -7.38 -1.95 -4.11
N GLY A 79 -8.32 -2.33 -5.00
CA GLY A 79 -9.18 -1.38 -5.70
C GLY A 79 -9.97 -0.48 -4.73
N PHE A 80 -10.49 -1.04 -3.64
CA PHE A 80 -11.24 -0.29 -2.61
C PHE A 80 -10.35 0.65 -1.83
N LEU A 81 -9.22 0.15 -1.34
CA LEU A 81 -8.28 0.94 -0.53
C LEU A 81 -7.76 2.14 -1.33
N LEU A 82 -7.40 1.91 -2.59
CA LEU A 82 -6.91 2.98 -3.47
C LEU A 82 -8.02 3.95 -3.89
N PHE A 83 -9.22 3.45 -4.19
CA PHE A 83 -10.36 4.30 -4.53
C PHE A 83 -10.78 5.17 -3.33
N ALA A 84 -10.91 4.58 -2.15
CA ALA A 84 -11.28 5.27 -0.92
C ALA A 84 -10.20 6.29 -0.52
N GLY A 85 -8.93 5.89 -0.57
CA GLY A 85 -7.80 6.80 -0.33
C GLY A 85 -7.80 7.99 -1.29
N ALA A 86 -8.06 7.74 -2.58
CA ALA A 86 -8.16 8.79 -3.60
C ALA A 86 -9.34 9.73 -3.40
N LEU A 87 -10.48 9.21 -2.96
CA LEU A 87 -11.72 9.99 -2.76
C LEU A 87 -11.55 11.08 -1.70
N HIS A 88 -10.76 10.81 -0.66
CA HIS A 88 -10.49 11.77 0.41
C HIS A 88 -9.39 12.80 0.06
N VAL A 89 -8.71 12.68 -1.08
CA VAL A 89 -7.67 13.62 -1.49
C VAL A 89 -8.25 14.83 -2.24
N SER A 90 -8.03 16.02 -1.69
CA SER A 90 -8.38 17.27 -2.34
C SER A 90 -7.51 17.52 -3.59
N LEU A 91 -8.13 17.48 -4.78
CA LEU A 91 -7.40 17.77 -6.03
C LEU A 91 -6.84 19.19 -6.10
N ASP A 92 -7.46 20.17 -5.46
CA ASP A 92 -6.94 21.54 -5.47
C ASP A 92 -5.64 21.66 -4.68
N ASP A 93 -5.57 21.01 -3.52
CA ASP A 93 -4.34 20.96 -2.73
C ASP A 93 -3.30 20.10 -3.46
N LEU A 94 -3.71 18.97 -4.05
CA LEU A 94 -2.82 18.09 -4.81
C LEU A 94 -2.20 18.80 -6.02
N LYS A 95 -2.98 19.61 -6.76
CA LYS A 95 -2.48 20.41 -7.90
C LYS A 95 -1.35 21.35 -7.51
N GLN A 96 -1.39 21.92 -6.30
CA GLN A 96 -0.34 22.81 -5.80
C GLN A 96 0.97 22.07 -5.53
N GLU A 97 0.89 20.79 -5.17
CA GLU A 97 2.04 19.93 -4.84
C GLU A 97 2.33 18.86 -5.92
N ALA A 98 1.65 18.92 -7.07
CA ALA A 98 1.67 17.87 -8.08
C ALA A 98 3.07 17.57 -8.60
N ALA A 99 3.90 18.60 -8.80
CA ALA A 99 5.25 18.43 -9.31
C ALA A 99 6.12 17.56 -8.39
N ILE A 100 6.08 17.81 -7.07
CA ILE A 100 6.87 17.03 -6.11
C ILE A 100 6.26 15.64 -5.91
N VAL A 101 4.93 15.54 -5.80
CA VAL A 101 4.23 14.27 -5.64
C VAL A 101 4.50 13.33 -6.82
N LEU A 102 4.31 13.80 -8.05
CA LEU A 102 4.54 12.99 -9.26
C LEU A 102 6.01 12.57 -9.39
N LEU A 103 6.95 13.46 -9.06
CA LEU A 103 8.37 13.15 -9.11
C LEU A 103 8.76 12.09 -8.07
N MET A 104 8.19 12.12 -6.87
CA MET A 104 8.41 11.07 -5.87
C MET A 104 7.72 9.75 -6.25
N ALA A 105 6.48 9.80 -6.74
CA ALA A 105 5.72 8.61 -7.15
C ALA A 105 6.27 7.92 -8.40
N THR A 106 7.10 8.60 -9.20
CA THR A 106 7.73 8.02 -10.40
C THR A 106 9.23 7.85 -10.23
N LEU A 107 10.00 8.95 -10.28
CA LEU A 107 11.45 8.92 -10.14
C LEU A 107 11.86 8.41 -8.75
N GLY A 108 11.14 8.79 -7.69
CA GLY A 108 11.42 8.27 -6.35
C GLY A 108 11.27 6.74 -6.27
N VAL A 109 10.21 6.18 -6.86
CA VAL A 109 9.99 4.73 -6.95
C VAL A 109 11.10 4.04 -7.74
N ALA A 110 11.46 4.57 -8.90
CA ALA A 110 12.55 4.04 -9.72
C ALA A 110 13.90 4.08 -8.96
N LEU A 111 14.18 5.17 -8.24
CA LEU A 111 15.40 5.30 -7.44
C LEU A 111 15.40 4.36 -6.24
N SER A 112 14.28 4.23 -5.52
CA SER A 112 14.15 3.28 -4.41
C SER A 112 14.37 1.85 -4.90
N THR A 113 13.72 1.49 -6.01
CA THR A 113 13.86 0.19 -6.68
C THR A 113 15.31 -0.08 -7.06
N ALA A 114 15.99 0.90 -7.67
CA ALA A 114 17.39 0.77 -8.05
C ALA A 114 18.30 0.63 -6.83
N VAL A 115 18.17 1.48 -5.81
CA VAL A 115 19.02 1.44 -4.61
C VAL A 115 18.89 0.11 -3.89
N VAL A 116 17.65 -0.35 -3.69
CA VAL A 116 17.40 -1.64 -3.04
C VAL A 116 17.86 -2.80 -3.92
N GLY A 117 17.50 -2.81 -5.21
CA GLY A 117 17.81 -3.92 -6.11
C GLY A 117 19.30 -4.07 -6.40
N PHE A 118 19.99 -2.99 -6.76
CA PHE A 118 21.44 -3.04 -6.93
C PHE A 118 22.16 -3.32 -5.60
N GLY A 119 21.69 -2.76 -4.49
CA GLY A 119 22.26 -3.01 -3.17
C GLY A 119 22.15 -4.49 -2.77
N MET A 120 20.97 -5.10 -2.96
CA MET A 120 20.74 -6.51 -2.66
C MET A 120 21.53 -7.41 -3.60
N SER A 121 21.52 -7.17 -4.91
CA SER A 121 22.28 -8.01 -5.87
C SER A 121 23.79 -7.91 -5.71
N PHE A 122 24.31 -6.75 -5.27
CA PHE A 122 25.74 -6.57 -5.06
C PHE A 122 26.25 -7.23 -3.77
N LEU A 123 25.41 -7.24 -2.73
CA LEU A 123 25.80 -7.70 -1.39
C LEU A 123 25.28 -9.10 -1.05
N THR A 124 24.42 -9.68 -1.88
CA THR A 124 23.84 -11.02 -1.69
C THR A 124 23.91 -11.81 -3.00
N PRO A 125 23.71 -13.14 -2.98
CA PRO A 125 23.66 -13.96 -4.20
C PRO A 125 22.45 -13.70 -5.13
N LEU A 126 21.55 -12.77 -4.78
CA LEU A 126 20.35 -12.50 -5.57
C LEU A 126 20.69 -12.07 -7.01
N PRO A 127 20.10 -12.72 -8.02
CA PRO A 127 20.15 -12.24 -9.39
C PRO A 127 19.60 -10.81 -9.47
N LEU A 128 20.22 -9.95 -10.28
CA LEU A 128 19.87 -8.54 -10.35
C LEU A 128 18.39 -8.30 -10.64
N LEU A 129 17.79 -9.07 -11.54
CA LEU A 129 16.36 -8.94 -11.87
C LEU A 129 15.46 -9.26 -10.67
N VAL A 130 15.75 -10.34 -9.95
CA VAL A 130 15.02 -10.73 -8.72
C VAL A 130 15.21 -9.68 -7.62
N ALA A 131 16.41 -9.12 -7.49
CA ALA A 131 16.69 -8.04 -6.55
C ALA A 131 15.94 -6.75 -6.92
N LEU A 132 15.83 -6.41 -8.21
CA LEU A 132 15.03 -5.28 -8.68
C LEU A 132 13.53 -5.51 -8.44
N VAL A 133 13.03 -6.73 -8.63
CA VAL A 133 11.65 -7.11 -8.24
C VAL A 133 11.42 -6.83 -6.75
N PHE A 134 12.37 -7.24 -5.90
CA PHE A 134 12.33 -6.93 -4.46
C PHE A 134 12.37 -5.42 -4.18
N GLY A 135 13.18 -4.66 -4.92
CA GLY A 135 13.22 -3.21 -4.82
C GLY A 135 11.89 -2.54 -5.17
N ALA A 136 11.20 -3.07 -6.19
CA ALA A 136 9.90 -2.54 -6.63
C ALA A 136 8.79 -2.84 -5.62
N LEU A 137 8.68 -4.08 -5.13
CA LEU A 137 7.63 -4.44 -4.15
C LEU A 137 7.79 -3.74 -2.81
N ILE A 138 9.02 -3.39 -2.41
CA ILE A 138 9.26 -2.66 -1.15
C ILE A 138 9.20 -1.14 -1.32
N SER A 139 9.05 -0.61 -2.54
CA SER A 139 8.97 0.84 -2.78
C SER A 139 7.64 1.48 -2.33
N PRO A 140 6.46 0.86 -2.59
CA PRO A 140 5.16 1.31 -2.08
C PRO A 140 5.15 1.70 -0.60
N THR A 141 4.28 2.64 -0.24
CA THR A 141 4.14 3.17 1.12
C THR A 141 2.67 3.39 1.44
N ASP A 142 2.28 3.14 2.68
CA ASP A 142 0.91 3.26 3.15
C ASP A 142 0.68 4.60 3.87
N PRO A 143 -0.19 5.48 3.32
CA PRO A 143 -0.48 6.76 3.93
C PRO A 143 -1.45 6.62 5.11
N VAL A 144 -2.31 5.59 5.15
CA VAL A 144 -3.39 5.45 6.13
C VAL A 144 -2.81 5.28 7.53
N ALA A 145 -1.82 4.39 7.67
CA ALA A 145 -1.12 4.16 8.94
C ALA A 145 -0.48 5.43 9.51
N VAL A 146 -0.07 6.36 8.64
CA VAL A 146 0.68 7.57 8.99
C VAL A 146 -0.24 8.76 9.23
N LEU A 147 -1.20 8.99 8.34
CA LEU A 147 -2.02 10.20 8.32
C LEU A 147 -2.90 10.32 9.55
N GLY A 148 -3.50 9.20 10.01
CA GLY A 148 -4.27 9.18 11.26
C GLY A 148 -3.43 9.64 12.46
N ILE A 149 -2.15 9.28 12.49
CA ILE A 149 -1.21 9.66 13.55
C ILE A 149 -0.76 11.11 13.39
N LEU A 150 -0.43 11.53 12.17
CA LEU A 150 0.11 12.86 11.90
C LEU A 150 -0.92 13.98 12.06
N ARG A 151 -2.22 13.71 11.82
CA ARG A 151 -3.31 14.65 12.12
C ARG A 151 -3.29 15.08 13.59
N SER A 152 -3.03 14.14 14.51
CA SER A 152 -2.88 14.45 15.95
C SER A 152 -1.65 15.32 16.27
N ALA A 153 -0.62 15.30 15.40
CA ALA A 153 0.60 16.08 15.57
C ALA A 153 0.51 17.50 14.98
N ASN A 154 -0.63 17.88 14.38
CA ASN A 154 -0.89 19.18 13.78
C ASN A 154 0.23 19.62 12.81
N ILE A 155 0.53 18.73 11.85
CA ILE A 155 1.43 18.99 10.73
C ILE A 155 0.80 19.97 9.73
N ARG A 156 1.62 20.55 8.84
CA ARG A 156 1.10 21.45 7.81
C ARG A 156 0.33 20.67 6.75
N LYS A 157 -0.75 21.29 6.27
CA LYS A 157 -1.62 20.72 5.22
C LYS A 157 -0.83 20.34 3.95
N SER A 158 0.13 21.17 3.51
CA SER A 158 1.03 20.84 2.39
C SER A 158 1.79 19.52 2.58
N LEU A 159 2.26 19.23 3.80
CA LEU A 159 2.95 17.96 4.08
C LEU A 159 1.98 16.78 4.10
N GLU A 160 0.77 16.97 4.65
CA GLU A 160 -0.31 15.97 4.61
C GLU A 160 -0.65 15.61 3.16
N THR A 161 -0.85 16.61 2.30
CA THR A 161 -1.11 16.42 0.87
C THR A 161 0.05 15.72 0.15
N LYS A 162 1.31 16.06 0.47
CA LYS A 162 2.48 15.39 -0.12
C LYS A 162 2.55 13.92 0.25
N ILE A 163 2.30 13.57 1.51
CA ILE A 163 2.30 12.19 1.99
C ILE A 163 1.15 11.41 1.36
N ALA A 164 -0.08 11.93 1.44
CA ALA A 164 -1.26 11.30 0.87
C ALA A 164 -1.12 11.08 -0.65
N GLY A 165 -0.74 12.14 -1.37
CA GLY A 165 -0.58 12.08 -2.82
C GLY A 165 0.55 11.15 -3.26
N GLU A 166 1.71 11.20 -2.61
CA GLU A 166 2.84 10.34 -2.98
C GLU A 166 2.50 8.87 -2.81
N SER A 167 1.96 8.48 -1.66
CA SER A 167 1.60 7.09 -1.39
C SER A 167 0.51 6.59 -2.35
N LEU A 168 -0.51 7.41 -2.63
CA LEU A 168 -1.61 7.05 -3.52
C LEU A 168 -1.13 6.67 -4.94
N PHE A 169 -0.20 7.44 -5.51
CA PHE A 169 0.35 7.12 -6.83
C PHE A 169 1.48 6.09 -6.79
N ASN A 170 2.27 6.06 -5.71
CA ASN A 170 3.37 5.12 -5.52
C ASN A 170 2.88 3.67 -5.51
N ASP A 171 1.73 3.38 -4.89
CA ASP A 171 1.16 2.02 -4.89
C ASP A 171 0.86 1.52 -6.31
N GLY A 172 0.23 2.36 -7.13
CA GLY A 172 -0.05 2.03 -8.54
C GLY A 172 1.21 1.91 -9.40
N VAL A 173 2.15 2.86 -9.28
CA VAL A 173 3.40 2.83 -10.06
C VAL A 173 4.32 1.68 -9.61
N GLY A 174 4.38 1.40 -8.31
CA GLY A 174 5.14 0.30 -7.74
C GLY A 174 4.59 -1.06 -8.16
N TYR A 175 3.26 -1.21 -8.20
CA TYR A 175 2.60 -2.40 -8.74
C TYR A 175 2.98 -2.65 -10.20
N VAL A 176 2.86 -1.64 -11.07
CA VAL A 176 3.23 -1.75 -12.50
C VAL A 176 4.72 -2.07 -12.66
N ALA A 177 5.60 -1.40 -11.90
CA ALA A 177 7.03 -1.68 -11.93
C ALA A 177 7.34 -3.13 -11.50
N TRP A 178 6.67 -3.62 -10.46
CA TRP A 178 6.80 -5.00 -10.00
C TRP A 178 6.32 -5.99 -11.08
N LEU A 179 5.14 -5.78 -11.67
CA LEU A 179 4.56 -6.66 -12.68
C LEU A 179 5.51 -6.82 -13.88
N ILE A 180 6.02 -5.69 -14.39
CA ILE A 180 7.00 -5.67 -15.48
C ILE A 180 8.26 -6.43 -15.06
N LEU A 181 8.85 -6.13 -13.90
CA LEU A 181 10.10 -6.76 -13.46
C LEU A 181 9.94 -8.27 -13.22
N VAL A 182 8.80 -8.71 -12.69
CA VAL A 182 8.49 -10.14 -12.50
C VAL A 182 8.43 -10.86 -13.85
N ALA A 183 7.78 -10.27 -14.85
CA ALA A 183 7.71 -10.84 -16.20
C ALA A 183 9.10 -11.06 -16.83
N PHE A 184 10.11 -10.25 -16.47
CA PHE A 184 11.50 -10.43 -16.89
C PHE A 184 12.29 -11.39 -15.99
N ALA A 185 12.08 -11.33 -14.68
CA ALA A 185 12.82 -12.13 -13.71
C ALA A 185 12.43 -13.61 -13.75
N PHE A 186 11.19 -13.92 -14.12
CA PHE A 186 10.62 -15.27 -14.13
C PHE A 186 9.93 -15.59 -15.48
N PRO A 187 10.69 -15.87 -16.56
CA PRO A 187 10.10 -16.14 -17.86
C PRO A 187 9.43 -17.54 -17.94
N GLY A 188 8.09 -17.60 -17.88
CA GLY A 188 7.24 -18.78 -18.16
C GLY A 188 5.94 -18.76 -17.31
N ALA A 189 4.72 -18.74 -17.87
CA ALA A 189 4.16 -19.83 -18.69
C ALA A 189 3.36 -19.43 -19.96
N ASP A 190 3.12 -18.14 -20.29
CA ASP A 190 2.28 -17.81 -21.48
C ASP A 190 2.67 -16.55 -22.29
N SER A 191 3.73 -15.80 -21.95
CA SER A 191 4.06 -14.56 -22.67
C SER A 191 5.19 -14.73 -23.70
N HIS A 192 4.87 -14.40 -24.94
CA HIS A 192 5.80 -14.30 -26.07
C HIS A 192 6.89 -13.25 -25.77
N ALA A 193 8.15 -13.64 -25.98
CA ALA A 193 9.34 -12.79 -26.10
C ALA A 193 9.47 -11.63 -25.11
N ALA A 194 10.37 -11.78 -24.13
CA ALA A 194 10.84 -10.69 -23.27
C ALA A 194 11.01 -9.38 -24.09
N PRO A 195 10.16 -8.36 -23.86
CA PRO A 195 10.23 -7.14 -24.64
C PRO A 195 11.62 -6.50 -24.46
N GLY A 196 12.26 -6.04 -25.54
CA GLY A 196 13.47 -5.21 -25.40
C GLY A 196 13.19 -3.95 -24.59
N LEU A 197 14.23 -3.15 -24.28
CA LEU A 197 14.08 -1.87 -23.52
C LEU A 197 12.97 -0.94 -24.06
N LEU A 198 12.71 -0.96 -25.37
CA LEU A 198 11.60 -0.23 -25.99
C LEU A 198 10.22 -0.81 -25.62
N GLY A 199 10.10 -2.13 -25.52
CA GLY A 199 8.86 -2.78 -25.11
C GLY A 199 8.55 -2.60 -23.61
N ILE A 200 9.57 -2.38 -22.76
CA ILE A 200 9.37 -1.99 -21.35
C ILE A 200 8.69 -0.62 -21.27
N GLY A 201 9.18 0.35 -22.05
CA GLY A 201 8.58 1.68 -22.12
C GLY A 201 7.15 1.62 -22.65
N GLU A 202 6.88 0.79 -23.66
CA GLU A 202 5.55 0.59 -24.23
C GLU A 202 4.58 -0.06 -23.24
N LEU A 203 5.00 -1.14 -22.55
CA LEU A 203 4.20 -1.81 -21.50
C LEU A 203 3.88 -0.86 -20.36
N PHE A 204 4.89 -0.17 -19.82
CA PHE A 204 4.67 0.81 -18.76
C PHE A 204 3.71 1.92 -19.19
N LEU A 205 3.88 2.44 -20.41
CA LEU A 205 3.00 3.48 -20.95
C LEU A 205 1.57 2.92 -21.11
N ARG A 206 1.41 1.72 -21.66
CA ARG A 206 0.12 1.05 -21.84
C ARG A 206 -0.59 0.85 -20.51
N GLU A 207 0.09 0.29 -19.51
CA GLU A 207 -0.52 0.01 -18.22
C GLU A 207 -0.84 1.28 -17.43
N ALA A 208 0.14 2.19 -17.30
CA ALA A 208 -0.01 3.38 -16.50
C ALA A 208 -0.93 4.42 -17.15
N VAL A 209 -0.71 4.74 -18.44
CA VAL A 209 -1.55 5.72 -19.15
C VAL A 209 -2.91 5.11 -19.48
N GLY A 210 -2.97 3.83 -19.87
CA GLY A 210 -4.24 3.14 -20.11
C GLY A 210 -5.12 3.10 -18.86
N GLY A 211 -4.55 2.74 -17.70
CA GLY A 211 -5.28 2.77 -16.43
C GLY A 211 -5.75 4.17 -16.05
N ALA A 212 -4.90 5.19 -16.22
CA ALA A 212 -5.26 6.57 -15.94
C ALA A 212 -6.37 7.11 -16.87
N VAL A 213 -6.29 6.82 -18.17
CA VAL A 213 -7.31 7.23 -19.15
C VAL A 213 -8.63 6.52 -18.85
N LEU A 214 -8.60 5.22 -18.59
CA LEU A 214 -9.80 4.46 -18.23
C LEU A 214 -10.43 5.01 -16.96
N GLY A 215 -9.62 5.24 -15.91
CA GLY A 215 -10.09 5.81 -14.65
C GLY A 215 -10.70 7.20 -14.80
N ALA A 216 -10.14 8.04 -15.66
CA ALA A 216 -10.67 9.35 -15.96
C ALA A 216 -11.99 9.28 -16.74
N VAL A 217 -12.08 8.41 -17.76
CA VAL A 217 -13.29 8.24 -18.57
C VAL A 217 -14.44 7.68 -17.74
N LEU A 218 -14.19 6.60 -16.99
CA LEU A 218 -15.22 5.97 -16.15
C LEU A 218 -15.62 6.87 -14.97
N GLY A 219 -14.65 7.52 -14.32
CA GLY A 219 -14.90 8.46 -13.23
C GLY A 219 -15.73 9.66 -13.69
N TRP A 220 -15.36 10.27 -14.82
CA TRP A 220 -16.13 11.36 -15.42
C TRP A 220 -17.52 10.90 -15.87
N GLY A 221 -17.63 9.74 -16.52
CA GLY A 221 -18.91 9.18 -16.96
C GLY A 221 -19.87 8.93 -15.79
N THR A 222 -19.37 8.30 -14.73
CA THR A 222 -20.12 8.06 -13.48
C THR A 222 -20.58 9.37 -12.86
N PHE A 223 -19.69 10.36 -12.79
CA PHE A 223 -20.04 11.69 -12.31
C PHE A 223 -21.17 12.37 -13.11
N GLN A 224 -21.15 12.28 -14.44
CA GLN A 224 -22.21 12.85 -15.28
C GLN A 224 -23.57 12.19 -15.04
N VAL A 225 -23.57 10.90 -14.68
CA VAL A 225 -24.79 10.17 -14.31
C VAL A 225 -25.26 10.60 -12.92
N MET A 226 -24.37 10.64 -11.93
CA MET A 226 -24.70 11.05 -10.56
C MET A 226 -25.31 12.45 -10.50
N LYS A 227 -24.82 13.39 -11.33
CA LYS A 227 -25.40 14.74 -11.47
C LYS A 227 -26.89 14.80 -11.80
N ARG A 228 -27.46 13.71 -12.31
CA ARG A 228 -28.87 13.60 -12.72
C ARG A 228 -29.69 12.76 -11.76
N ILE A 229 -29.08 12.29 -10.67
CA ILE A 229 -29.65 11.45 -9.64
C ILE A 229 -29.68 12.28 -8.35
N ASP A 230 -30.74 12.11 -7.56
CA ASP A 230 -30.86 12.69 -6.22
C ASP A 230 -31.32 11.58 -5.27
N ASP A 231 -30.48 10.54 -5.20
CA ASP A 231 -30.68 9.34 -4.39
C ASP A 231 -29.31 8.85 -3.91
N TYR A 232 -29.03 9.08 -2.62
CA TYR A 232 -27.75 8.77 -2.01
C TYR A 232 -27.42 7.27 -2.06
N SER A 233 -28.42 6.38 -2.04
CA SER A 233 -28.19 4.93 -2.06
C SER A 233 -27.74 4.48 -3.45
N LEU A 234 -28.38 5.01 -4.50
CA LEU A 234 -27.97 4.74 -5.87
C LEU A 234 -26.60 5.35 -6.18
N GLU A 235 -26.31 6.55 -5.68
CA GLU A 235 -25.01 7.20 -5.86
C GLU A 235 -23.88 6.42 -5.18
N VAL A 236 -24.06 5.93 -3.95
CA VAL A 236 -23.10 5.01 -3.30
C VAL A 236 -22.92 3.74 -4.14
N LEU A 237 -24.01 3.14 -4.63
CA LEU A 237 -23.95 1.95 -5.49
C LEU A 237 -23.16 2.20 -6.79
N LEU A 238 -23.31 3.38 -7.41
CA LEU A 238 -22.54 3.76 -8.59
C LEU A 238 -21.04 3.89 -8.28
N THR A 239 -20.68 4.46 -7.13
CA THR A 239 -19.27 4.53 -6.71
C THR A 239 -18.68 3.14 -6.44
N LEU A 240 -19.44 2.23 -5.82
CA LEU A 240 -19.05 0.83 -5.64
C LEU A 240 -18.88 0.12 -6.99
N GLY A 241 -19.81 0.32 -7.92
CA GLY A 241 -19.73 -0.22 -9.27
C GLY A 241 -18.52 0.30 -10.04
N LEU A 242 -18.14 1.56 -9.83
CA LEU A 242 -16.93 2.16 -10.41
C LEU A 242 -15.65 1.57 -9.81
N ALA A 243 -15.62 1.32 -8.49
CA ALA A 243 -14.48 0.71 -7.82
C ALA A 243 -14.30 -0.77 -8.21
N PHE A 244 -15.35 -1.61 -8.10
CA PHE A 244 -15.30 -3.03 -8.50
C PHE A 244 -15.20 -3.18 -10.02
N GLY A 245 -16.22 -2.71 -10.72
CA GLY A 245 -16.39 -2.95 -12.15
C GLY A 245 -15.35 -2.20 -12.98
N GLY A 246 -14.88 -1.04 -12.52
CA GLY A 246 -13.79 -0.32 -13.17
C GLY A 246 -12.45 -1.05 -13.04
N TYR A 247 -12.19 -1.65 -11.87
CA TYR A 247 -10.95 -2.39 -11.61
C TYR A 247 -10.91 -3.70 -12.42
N GLU A 248 -12.01 -4.46 -12.43
CA GLU A 248 -12.15 -5.66 -13.25
C GLU A 248 -12.05 -5.35 -14.76
N LEU A 249 -12.64 -4.23 -15.20
CA LEU A 249 -12.53 -3.79 -16.58
C LEU A 249 -11.10 -3.39 -16.94
N ALA A 250 -10.35 -2.78 -16.01
CA ALA A 250 -8.93 -2.49 -16.21
C ALA A 250 -8.12 -3.77 -16.42
N ILE A 251 -8.34 -4.79 -15.58
CA ILE A 251 -7.69 -6.10 -15.72
C ILE A 251 -8.04 -6.72 -17.08
N ALA A 252 -9.33 -6.73 -17.47
CA ALA A 252 -9.77 -7.29 -18.73
C ALA A 252 -9.22 -6.57 -19.98
N LEU A 253 -8.87 -5.29 -19.85
CA LEU A 253 -8.23 -4.49 -20.91
C LEU A 253 -6.70 -4.52 -20.87
N GLU A 254 -6.12 -5.29 -19.95
CA GLU A 254 -4.68 -5.37 -19.68
C GLU A 254 -4.07 -3.97 -19.41
N VAL A 255 -4.75 -3.20 -18.55
CA VAL A 255 -4.27 -1.90 -18.05
C VAL A 255 -4.25 -1.91 -16.52
N SER A 256 -3.58 -0.93 -15.89
CA SER A 256 -3.42 -0.93 -14.44
C SER A 256 -4.74 -0.64 -13.70
N GLY A 257 -5.29 -1.66 -13.05
CA GLY A 257 -6.41 -1.56 -12.11
C GLY A 257 -6.14 -0.58 -10.96
N PRO A 258 -5.00 -0.67 -10.26
CA PRO A 258 -4.63 0.28 -9.21
C PRO A 258 -4.68 1.75 -9.65
N ILE A 259 -4.11 2.06 -10.82
CA ILE A 259 -4.10 3.44 -11.34
C ILE A 259 -5.50 3.86 -11.79
N GLN A 260 -6.30 2.95 -12.37
CA GLN A 260 -7.70 3.20 -12.68
C GLN A 260 -8.49 3.60 -11.43
N ALA A 261 -8.37 2.82 -10.33
CA ALA A 261 -9.06 3.07 -9.07
C ALA A 261 -8.69 4.43 -8.47
N VAL A 262 -7.38 4.75 -8.44
CA VAL A 262 -6.87 6.05 -7.97
C VAL A 262 -7.46 7.20 -8.77
N VAL A 263 -7.38 7.15 -10.10
CA VAL A 263 -7.85 8.25 -10.96
C VAL A 263 -9.37 8.38 -10.87
N SER A 264 -10.12 7.27 -10.88
CA SER A 264 -11.56 7.29 -10.70
C SER A 264 -11.98 7.87 -9.34
N GLY A 265 -11.31 7.48 -8.24
CA GLY A 265 -11.56 8.01 -6.91
C GLY A 265 -11.29 9.51 -6.80
N LEU A 266 -10.19 9.99 -7.39
CA LEU A 266 -9.85 11.42 -7.46
C LEU A 266 -10.93 12.23 -8.21
N PHE A 267 -11.48 11.70 -9.30
CA PHE A 267 -12.57 12.33 -10.05
C PHE A 267 -13.85 12.43 -9.21
N ILE A 268 -14.26 11.34 -8.55
CA ILE A 268 -15.47 11.35 -7.70
C ILE A 268 -15.28 12.26 -6.48
N GLY A 269 -14.13 12.18 -5.80
CA GLY A 269 -13.83 12.97 -4.61
C GLY A 269 -13.81 14.48 -4.88
N HIS A 270 -13.23 14.94 -5.98
CA HIS A 270 -13.16 16.38 -6.26
C HIS A 270 -14.36 16.91 -7.05
N VAL A 271 -14.69 16.27 -8.16
CA VAL A 271 -15.65 16.79 -9.13
C VAL A 271 -17.07 16.41 -8.71
N GLY A 272 -17.26 15.18 -8.21
CA GLY A 272 -18.49 14.67 -7.62
C GLY A 272 -18.96 15.49 -6.43
N MET A 273 -18.10 15.63 -5.43
CA MET A 273 -18.46 16.38 -4.24
C MET A 273 -18.81 17.83 -4.57
N ARG A 274 -17.98 18.57 -5.32
CA ARG A 274 -18.11 20.03 -5.43
C ARG A 274 -19.25 20.53 -6.31
N ASP A 275 -19.53 19.86 -7.44
CA ASP A 275 -20.37 20.43 -8.51
C ASP A 275 -21.59 19.56 -8.89
N GLY A 276 -21.82 18.42 -8.22
CA GLY A 276 -22.82 17.45 -8.68
C GLY A 276 -23.67 16.74 -7.63
N MET A 277 -23.33 16.83 -6.34
CA MET A 277 -24.06 16.14 -5.26
C MET A 277 -24.76 17.12 -4.32
N SER A 278 -25.90 16.70 -3.75
CA SER A 278 -26.48 17.36 -2.58
C SER A 278 -25.54 17.22 -1.37
N GLU A 279 -25.68 18.09 -0.37
CA GLU A 279 -24.88 18.01 0.86
C GLU A 279 -25.08 16.66 1.57
N ILE A 280 -26.32 16.16 1.57
CA ILE A 280 -26.69 14.88 2.17
C ILE A 280 -26.00 13.73 1.44
N THR A 281 -26.07 13.68 0.11
CA THR A 281 -25.43 12.59 -0.63
C THR A 281 -23.92 12.60 -0.43
N ARG A 282 -23.29 13.79 -0.38
CA ARG A 282 -21.86 13.90 -0.10
C ARG A 282 -21.50 13.29 1.25
N GLU A 283 -22.26 13.58 2.30
CA GLU A 283 -22.05 13.02 3.64
C GLU A 283 -22.17 11.50 3.66
N TYR A 284 -23.16 10.93 2.96
CA TYR A 284 -23.31 9.47 2.87
C TYR A 284 -22.20 8.79 2.09
N VAL A 285 -21.78 9.37 0.95
CA VAL A 285 -20.68 8.81 0.14
C VAL A 285 -19.36 8.87 0.90
N ASP A 286 -19.03 10.02 1.50
CA ASP A 286 -17.81 10.21 2.29
C ASP A 286 -17.79 9.31 3.52
N GLY A 287 -18.90 9.26 4.27
CA GLY A 287 -19.03 8.40 5.45
C GLY A 287 -18.96 6.90 5.11
N PHE A 288 -19.61 6.48 4.02
CA PHE A 288 -19.53 5.09 3.55
C PHE A 288 -18.10 4.70 3.20
N TRP A 289 -17.41 5.49 2.36
CA TRP A 289 -16.05 5.18 1.93
C TRP A 289 -15.02 5.30 3.05
N SER A 290 -15.21 6.20 4.01
CA SER A 290 -14.41 6.25 5.25
C SER A 290 -14.55 4.97 6.06
N LEU A 291 -15.78 4.46 6.25
CA LEU A 291 -16.01 3.20 6.98
C LEU A 291 -15.44 1.99 6.24
N VAL A 292 -15.60 1.94 4.91
CA VAL A 292 -15.02 0.87 4.08
C VAL A 292 -13.49 0.88 4.20
N ASP A 293 -12.85 2.05 4.08
CA ASP A 293 -11.40 2.20 4.23
C ASP A 293 -10.94 1.73 5.61
N GLU A 294 -11.59 2.16 6.69
CA GLU A 294 -11.25 1.75 8.05
C GLU A 294 -11.40 0.24 8.27
N ILE A 295 -12.47 -0.37 7.77
CA ILE A 295 -12.73 -1.81 7.91
C ILE A 295 -11.70 -2.61 7.11
N LEU A 296 -11.44 -2.25 5.86
CA LEU A 296 -10.49 -2.96 5.01
C LEU A 296 -9.07 -2.84 5.54
N ASN A 297 -8.66 -1.68 6.05
CA ASN A 297 -7.36 -1.54 6.70
C ASN A 297 -7.28 -2.36 8.00
N ALA A 298 -8.34 -2.43 8.79
CA ALA A 298 -8.39 -3.28 9.98
C ALA A 298 -8.24 -4.77 9.62
N VAL A 299 -8.84 -5.22 8.53
CA VAL A 299 -8.68 -6.58 8.00
C VAL A 299 -7.26 -6.78 7.45
N LEU A 300 -6.73 -5.83 6.68
CA LEU A 300 -5.38 -5.88 6.11
C LEU A 300 -4.32 -6.07 7.20
N PHE A 301 -4.34 -5.24 8.24
CA PHE A 301 -3.35 -5.31 9.32
C PHE A 301 -3.53 -6.54 10.21
N LEU A 302 -4.75 -7.07 10.32
CA LEU A 302 -4.99 -8.38 10.92
C LEU A 302 -4.31 -9.48 10.09
N MET A 303 -4.56 -9.51 8.79
CA MET A 303 -3.98 -10.51 7.89
C MET A 303 -2.45 -10.44 7.90
N ILE A 304 -1.86 -9.24 7.86
CA ILE A 304 -0.40 -9.06 7.98
C ILE A 304 0.12 -9.69 9.28
N GLY A 305 -0.59 -9.55 10.40
CA GLY A 305 -0.16 -10.13 11.66
C GLY A 305 -0.24 -11.66 11.71
N PHE A 306 -1.15 -12.27 10.95
CA PHE A 306 -1.23 -13.72 10.80
C PHE A 306 -0.22 -14.28 9.80
N GLU A 307 0.22 -13.47 8.84
CA GLU A 307 1.21 -13.87 7.84
C GLU A 307 2.53 -14.38 8.47
N VAL A 308 2.82 -14.04 9.72
CA VAL A 308 3.95 -14.60 10.48
C VAL A 308 3.98 -16.13 10.52
N PHE A 309 2.85 -16.81 10.35
CA PHE A 309 2.77 -18.28 10.30
C PHE A 309 3.20 -18.86 8.95
N ALA A 310 3.06 -18.10 7.87
CA ALA A 310 3.46 -18.51 6.53
C ALA A 310 4.93 -18.17 6.22
N VAL A 311 5.52 -17.22 6.96
CA VAL A 311 6.91 -16.80 6.79
C VAL A 311 7.87 -17.81 7.44
N ASP A 312 8.77 -18.38 6.65
CA ASP A 312 9.92 -19.13 7.18
C ASP A 312 11.06 -18.18 7.56
N PHE A 313 11.52 -18.27 8.81
CA PHE A 313 12.62 -17.46 9.33
C PHE A 313 13.88 -18.32 9.47
N ASP A 314 14.62 -18.47 8.36
CA ASP A 314 15.94 -19.09 8.41
C ASP A 314 16.95 -18.14 9.10
N PRO A 315 17.61 -18.56 10.21
CA PRO A 315 18.67 -17.78 10.85
C PRO A 315 19.80 -17.34 9.91
N HIS A 316 20.02 -18.05 8.80
CA HIS A 316 20.98 -17.69 7.76
C HIS A 316 20.64 -16.36 7.08
N TRP A 317 19.36 -15.99 7.00
CA TRP A 317 18.92 -14.76 6.34
C TRP A 317 18.94 -13.53 7.25
N ILE A 318 19.26 -13.66 8.54
CA ILE A 318 19.18 -12.54 9.49
C ILE A 318 20.00 -11.32 9.05
N TRP A 319 21.16 -11.54 8.45
CA TRP A 319 22.01 -10.47 7.93
C TRP A 319 21.43 -9.85 6.66
N ILE A 320 20.76 -10.66 5.81
CA ILE A 320 20.05 -10.21 4.60
C ILE A 320 18.84 -9.36 5.00
N VAL A 321 18.12 -9.76 6.05
CA VAL A 321 17.01 -8.99 6.61
C VAL A 321 17.48 -7.63 7.13
N ALA A 322 18.57 -7.60 7.91
CA ALA A 322 19.15 -6.35 8.39
C ALA A 322 19.63 -5.46 7.24
N LEU A 323 20.24 -6.05 6.21
CA LEU A 323 20.66 -5.34 5.00
C LEU A 323 19.46 -4.78 4.23
N GLY A 324 18.44 -5.60 3.98
CA GLY A 324 17.22 -5.20 3.28
C GLY A 324 16.51 -4.06 3.99
N LEU A 325 16.45 -4.08 5.33
CA LEU A 325 15.95 -2.97 6.12
C LEU A 325 16.78 -1.69 5.94
N GLY A 326 18.11 -1.79 6.02
CA GLY A 326 19.01 -0.66 5.80
C GLY A 326 18.87 -0.07 4.39
N LEU A 327 18.79 -0.92 3.37
CA LEU A 327 18.60 -0.52 1.98
C LEU A 327 17.21 0.07 1.74
N ALA A 328 16.16 -0.45 2.37
CA ALA A 328 14.81 0.12 2.25
C ALA A 328 14.76 1.55 2.84
N LEU A 329 15.40 1.78 3.99
CA LEU A 329 15.50 3.12 4.59
C LEU A 329 16.36 4.07 3.74
N LEU A 330 17.48 3.58 3.21
CA LEU A 330 18.35 4.35 2.33
C LEU A 330 17.67 4.69 1.00
N GLY A 331 17.01 3.70 0.39
CA GLY A 331 16.22 3.85 -0.83
C GLY A 331 15.14 4.88 -0.64
N ARG A 332 14.41 4.84 0.48
CA ARG A 332 13.41 5.85 0.83
C ARG A 332 14.02 7.24 0.98
N PHE A 333 15.15 7.36 1.68
CA PHE A 333 15.84 8.65 1.84
C PHE A 333 16.23 9.26 0.50
N ILE A 334 16.81 8.45 -0.41
CA ILE A 334 17.20 8.88 -1.75
C ILE A 334 15.97 9.23 -2.61
N ALA A 335 14.93 8.40 -2.56
CA ALA A 335 13.68 8.59 -3.28
C ALA A 335 12.96 9.90 -2.93
N VAL A 336 13.15 10.42 -1.72
CA VAL A 336 12.62 11.72 -1.29
C VAL A 336 13.62 12.84 -1.54
N LEU A 337 14.91 12.63 -1.21
CA LEU A 337 15.93 13.66 -1.28
C LEU A 337 16.14 14.15 -2.72
N VAL A 338 16.24 13.23 -3.69
CA VAL A 338 16.56 13.58 -5.08
C VAL A 338 15.45 14.45 -5.71
N PRO A 339 14.15 14.07 -5.64
CA PRO A 339 13.07 14.94 -6.10
C PRO A 339 13.04 16.32 -5.44
N VAL A 340 13.22 16.37 -4.12
CA VAL A 340 13.23 17.65 -3.37
C VAL A 340 14.39 18.55 -3.81
N VAL A 341 15.58 17.98 -4.02
CA VAL A 341 16.76 18.74 -4.47
C VAL A 341 16.58 19.20 -5.91
N LEU A 342 16.04 18.36 -6.80
CA LEU A 342 15.80 18.69 -8.20
C LEU A 342 14.79 19.83 -8.37
N LEU A 343 13.77 19.88 -7.51
CA LEU A 343 12.75 20.93 -7.53
C LEU A 343 13.13 22.20 -6.76
N ARG A 344 14.18 22.17 -5.94
CA ARG A 344 14.63 23.32 -5.14
C ARG A 344 14.87 24.61 -5.96
N PRO A 345 15.37 24.59 -7.21
CA PRO A 345 15.51 25.80 -8.02
C PRO A 345 14.18 26.40 -8.48
N PHE A 346 13.12 25.58 -8.58
CA PHE A 346 11.82 25.95 -9.15
C PHE A 346 10.76 26.20 -8.08
N ALA A 347 10.89 25.57 -6.90
CA ALA A 347 9.96 25.70 -5.79
C ALA A 347 10.72 25.66 -4.45
N ARG A 348 10.36 26.57 -3.54
CA ARG A 348 10.88 26.52 -2.16
C ARG A 348 10.29 25.31 -1.45
N GLN A 349 11.16 24.37 -1.09
CA GLN A 349 10.79 23.24 -0.24
C GLN A 349 11.19 23.52 1.21
N GLU A 350 10.27 23.18 2.10
CA GLU A 350 10.44 23.31 3.53
C GLU A 350 11.45 22.25 4.05
N ARG A 351 12.21 22.59 5.11
CA ARG A 351 13.35 21.77 5.55
C ARG A 351 12.95 20.45 6.22
N ASP A 352 11.73 20.38 6.75
CA ASP A 352 11.09 19.21 7.34
C ASP A 352 10.52 18.22 6.32
N VAL A 353 10.39 18.58 5.04
CA VAL A 353 9.82 17.68 4.02
C VAL A 353 10.64 16.40 3.91
N VAL A 354 11.95 16.51 3.66
CA VAL A 354 12.82 15.31 3.50
C VAL A 354 12.77 14.39 4.71
N PRO A 355 13.06 14.85 5.94
CA PRO A 355 13.04 13.95 7.09
C PRO A 355 11.64 13.42 7.41
N MET A 356 10.56 14.21 7.26
CA MET A 356 9.21 13.72 7.53
C MET A 356 8.74 12.72 6.50
N MET A 357 8.98 12.95 5.21
CA MET A 357 8.59 12.01 4.16
C MET A 357 9.46 10.74 4.16
N THR A 358 10.70 10.84 4.63
CA THR A 358 11.56 9.65 4.83
C THR A 358 11.08 8.83 6.01
N TRP A 359 10.90 9.45 7.18
CA TRP A 359 10.52 8.72 8.40
C TRP A 359 9.05 8.31 8.42
N GLY A 360 8.18 9.12 7.81
CA GLY A 360 6.75 8.86 7.67
C GLY A 360 6.39 8.01 6.46
N GLY A 361 7.35 7.49 5.68
CA GLY A 361 7.08 6.53 4.61
C GLY A 361 6.89 5.13 5.18
N ILE A 362 5.76 4.89 5.86
CA ILE A 362 5.43 3.57 6.41
C ILE A 362 5.15 2.61 5.26
N LYS A 363 5.60 1.36 5.36
CA LYS A 363 5.31 0.31 4.36
C LYS A 363 3.95 -0.32 4.59
N GLY A 364 3.23 -0.57 3.49
CA GLY A 364 1.89 -1.14 3.50
C GLY A 364 1.84 -2.65 3.31
N GLY A 365 0.65 -3.22 3.45
CA GLY A 365 0.39 -4.63 3.19
C GLY A 365 0.57 -5.06 1.73
N ILE A 366 0.50 -4.11 0.79
CA ILE A 366 0.72 -4.37 -0.64
C ILE A 366 2.09 -5.01 -0.87
N SER A 367 3.13 -4.55 -0.19
CA SER A 367 4.48 -5.14 -0.31
C SER A 367 4.48 -6.64 0.02
N ILE A 368 3.74 -7.06 1.04
CA ILE A 368 3.63 -8.48 1.44
C ILE A 368 2.84 -9.26 0.39
N ALA A 369 1.70 -8.75 -0.08
CA ALA A 369 0.94 -9.44 -1.14
C ALA A 369 1.77 -9.62 -2.42
N LEU A 370 2.55 -8.60 -2.82
CA LEU A 370 3.43 -8.69 -3.98
C LEU A 370 4.57 -9.70 -3.77
N ALA A 371 5.06 -9.86 -2.54
CA ALA A 371 6.04 -10.91 -2.23
C ALA A 371 5.41 -12.31 -2.30
N LEU A 372 4.16 -12.47 -1.85
CA LEU A 372 3.42 -13.73 -1.92
C LEU A 372 3.01 -14.11 -3.35
N ALA A 373 2.68 -13.12 -4.19
CA ALA A 373 2.38 -13.30 -5.61
C ALA A 373 3.61 -13.68 -6.45
N LEU A 374 4.82 -13.69 -5.87
CA LEU A 374 5.99 -14.12 -6.62
C LEU A 374 5.85 -15.58 -7.05
N PRO A 375 6.27 -15.90 -8.29
CA PRO A 375 6.38 -17.29 -8.73
C PRO A 375 7.27 -18.10 -7.78
N GLU A 376 6.95 -19.39 -7.64
CA GLU A 376 7.75 -20.32 -6.85
C GLU A 376 9.20 -20.34 -7.31
N SER A 377 10.11 -20.04 -6.39
CA SER A 377 11.55 -19.99 -6.64
C SER A 377 12.33 -20.09 -5.33
N GLU A 378 13.62 -20.41 -5.41
CA GLU A 378 14.52 -20.49 -4.25
C GLU A 378 14.67 -19.16 -3.49
N TRP A 379 14.23 -18.04 -4.08
CA TRP A 379 14.34 -16.70 -3.51
C TRP A 379 13.08 -16.23 -2.81
N LYS A 380 11.93 -16.88 -3.05
CA LYS A 380 10.60 -16.42 -2.60
C LYS A 380 10.53 -16.30 -1.09
N ASP A 381 10.88 -17.36 -0.36
CA ASP A 381 10.81 -17.39 1.11
C ASP A 381 11.71 -16.33 1.74
N MET A 382 12.92 -16.17 1.21
CA MET A 382 13.85 -15.14 1.68
C MET A 382 13.29 -13.72 1.41
N ILE A 383 12.76 -13.47 0.21
CA ILE A 383 12.14 -12.18 -0.13
C ILE A 383 10.97 -11.91 0.80
N LEU A 384 10.12 -12.91 1.05
CA LEU A 384 8.97 -12.80 1.93
C LEU A 384 9.41 -12.48 3.37
N ALA A 385 10.41 -13.18 3.91
CA ALA A 385 10.94 -12.94 5.26
C ALA A 385 11.52 -11.52 5.42
N VAL A 386 12.29 -11.05 4.43
CA VAL A 386 12.82 -9.67 4.43
C VAL A 386 11.68 -8.67 4.32
N THR A 387 10.72 -8.88 3.42
CA THR A 387 9.57 -8.00 3.18
C THR A 387 8.72 -7.86 4.43
N PHE A 388 8.33 -8.99 5.03
CA PHE A 388 7.57 -9.05 6.26
C PHE A 388 8.27 -8.28 7.37
N THR A 389 9.58 -8.52 7.56
CA THR A 389 10.34 -7.82 8.62
C THR A 389 10.40 -6.32 8.37
N VAL A 390 10.62 -5.89 7.13
CA VAL A 390 10.65 -4.46 6.78
C VAL A 390 9.29 -3.81 7.01
N VAL A 391 8.20 -4.46 6.63
CA VAL A 391 6.82 -3.95 6.85
C VAL A 391 6.50 -3.87 8.34
N VAL A 392 6.71 -4.94 9.10
CA VAL A 392 6.47 -4.96 10.55
C VAL A 392 7.34 -3.92 11.26
N PHE A 393 8.64 -3.81 10.91
CA PHE A 393 9.50 -2.75 11.44
C PHE A 393 8.94 -1.37 11.12
N SER A 394 8.52 -1.14 9.87
CA SER A 394 8.02 0.16 9.44
C SER A 394 6.77 0.55 10.20
N VAL A 395 5.80 -0.35 10.33
CA VAL A 395 4.55 -0.10 11.05
C VAL A 395 4.81 0.12 12.56
N LEU A 396 5.56 -0.78 13.20
CA LEU A 396 5.75 -0.73 14.65
C LEU A 396 6.74 0.36 15.08
N VAL A 397 7.87 0.48 14.39
CA VAL A 397 8.92 1.43 14.76
C VAL A 397 8.63 2.80 14.16
N GLN A 398 8.46 2.92 12.84
CA GLN A 398 8.22 4.23 12.23
C GLN A 398 6.85 4.76 12.63
N GLY A 399 5.79 3.94 12.57
CA GLY A 399 4.43 4.36 12.95
C GLY A 399 4.30 4.87 14.39
N LEU A 400 4.83 4.13 15.38
CA LEU A 400 4.74 4.58 16.78
C LEU A 400 5.65 5.78 17.11
N THR A 401 6.68 6.03 16.29
CA THR A 401 7.63 7.13 16.54
C THR A 401 7.36 8.39 15.70
N VAL A 402 6.59 8.29 14.60
CA VAL A 402 6.39 9.39 13.64
C VAL A 402 5.77 10.63 14.29
N ALA A 403 4.77 10.49 15.19
CA ALA A 403 4.18 11.63 15.90
C ALA A 403 5.17 12.34 16.83
N ARG A 404 6.07 11.59 17.48
CA ARG A 404 7.11 12.18 18.34
C ARG A 404 8.16 12.89 17.49
N PHE A 405 8.50 12.30 16.36
CA PHE A 405 9.44 12.86 15.40
C PHE A 405 8.91 14.16 14.79
N ALA A 406 7.65 14.18 14.33
CA ALA A 406 6.97 15.37 13.80
C ALA A 406 6.99 16.54 14.80
N ARG A 407 6.64 16.27 16.07
CA ARG A 407 6.65 17.28 17.13
C ARG A 407 8.04 17.88 17.36
N ARG A 408 9.10 17.05 17.33
CA ARG A 408 10.48 17.53 17.48
C ARG A 408 10.93 18.37 16.30
N LEU A 409 10.57 18.00 15.06
CA LEU A 409 10.90 18.81 13.89
C LEU A 409 10.16 20.15 13.90
N LYS A 410 8.90 20.17 14.31
CA LYS A 410 8.14 21.41 14.50
C LYS A 410 8.80 22.33 15.53
N GLN A 411 9.36 21.80 16.62
CA GLN A 411 10.11 22.63 17.58
C GLN A 411 11.44 23.15 17.05
N ARG A 412 12.06 22.45 16.08
CA ARG A 412 13.37 22.81 15.53
C ARG A 412 13.26 23.81 14.39
N TRP A 413 12.18 23.76 13.61
CA TRP A 413 12.01 24.49 12.35
C TRP A 413 10.66 25.21 12.18
N GLY A 414 9.71 25.03 13.11
CA GLY A 414 8.49 25.83 13.21
C GLY A 414 8.66 26.95 14.21
#